data_AF-A0AA38L883-F1
#
_entry.id   AF-A0AA38L883-F1
#
_cell.length_a   1.000
_cell.length_b   1.000
_cell.length_c   1.000
_cell.angle_alpha   90.00
_cell.angle_beta   90.00
_cell.angle_gamma   90.00
#
_symmetry.space_group_name_H-M   'P 1'
#
loop_
_entity.id
_entity.type
_entity.pdbx_description
1 polymer ?
#
loop_
_entity_poly.entity_id
_entity_poly.type
_entity_poly.pdbx_seq_one_letter_code
_entity_poly.pdbx_strand_id
1 'polypeptide(L)' 'SSNKNLVTIIRKLVDENQRIWHKSLYDALWADRITPKRSLGMSPFQVLYGIDAELPISAELPALRLARAIEDETFQ' A
#
# COMPACT_ATOMS: atom_id res chain seq x y z
N SER A 1 -6.45 -4.17 21.27
CA SER A 1 -7.34 -4.18 20.09
C SER A 1 -6.56 -3.66 18.89
N SER A 2 -6.71 -4.26 17.71
CA SER A 2 -5.95 -3.89 16.49
C SER A 2 -6.02 -2.39 16.16
N ASN A 3 -7.14 -1.74 16.50
CA ASN A 3 -7.34 -0.31 16.28
C ASN A 3 -6.39 0.57 17.12
N LYS A 4 -6.02 0.15 18.34
CA LYS A 4 -5.06 0.91 19.16
C LYS A 4 -3.66 0.89 18.53
N ASN A 5 -3.23 -0.25 18.00
CA ASN A 5 -1.94 -0.38 17.33
C ASN A 5 -1.89 0.45 16.03
N LEU A 6 -2.96 0.42 15.24
CA LEU A 6 -3.08 1.25 14.03
C LEU A 6 -2.94 2.74 14.36
N VAL A 7 -3.66 3.23 15.38
CA VAL A 7 -3.58 4.64 15.80
C VAL A 7 -2.16 5.04 16.22
N THR A 8 -1.43 4.15 16.91
CA THR A 8 -0.03 4.42 17.29
C THR A 8 0.91 4.48 16.08
N ILE A 9 0.74 3.58 15.11
CA ILE A 9 1.56 3.55 13.88
C ILE A 9 1.30 4.79 13.02
N ILE A 10 0.04 5.16 12.85
CA ILE A 10 -0.35 6.36 12.09
C ILE A 10 0.24 7.61 12.71
N ARG A 11 0.18 7.74 14.05
CA ARG A 11 0.76 8.88 14.77
C ARG A 11 2.27 9.01 14.51
N LYS A 12 3.01 7.90 14.62
CA LYS A 12 4.46 7.89 14.34
C LYS A 12 4.78 8.28 12.90
N LEU A 13 4.06 7.74 11.92
CA LEU A 13 4.24 8.07 10.50
C LEU A 13 3.96 9.55 10.20
N VAL A 14 2.96 10.14 10.86
CA VAL A 14 2.64 11.57 10.74
C VAL A 14 3.72 12.44 11.37
N ASP A 15 4.22 12.05 12.54
CA ASP A 15 5.29 12.78 13.24
C ASP A 15 6.63 12.72 12.48
N GLU A 16 6.97 11.56 11.91
CA GLU A 16 8.22 11.35 11.17
C GLU A 16 8.23 12.01 9.78
N ASN A 17 7.07 12.08 9.11
CA ASN A 17 6.97 12.50 7.72
C ASN A 17 5.84 13.52 7.49
N GLN A 18 5.81 14.61 8.27
CA GLN A 18 4.76 15.64 8.22
C GLN A 18 4.42 16.21 6.83
N ARG A 19 5.34 16.14 5.84
CA ARG A 19 5.07 16.58 4.46
C ARG A 19 4.42 15.50 3.57
N ILE A 20 4.66 14.23 3.86
CA ILE A 20 4.29 13.08 3.02
C ILE A 20 3.45 12.02 3.75
N TRP A 21 3.03 12.31 4.98
CA TRP A 21 2.26 11.41 5.84
C TRP A 21 1.02 10.84 5.14
N HIS A 22 0.37 11.62 4.29
CA HIS A 22 -0.82 11.22 3.55
C HIS A 22 -0.53 10.09 2.54
N LYS A 23 0.63 10.11 1.88
CA LYS A 23 1.06 9.02 0.98
C LYS A 23 1.44 7.78 1.78
N SER A 24 2.30 7.94 2.79
CA SER A 24 2.72 6.81 3.63
C SER A 24 1.56 6.16 4.38
N LEU A 25 0.56 6.94 4.80
CA LEU A 25 -0.67 6.43 5.40
C LEU A 25 -1.50 5.64 4.39
N TYR A 26 -1.65 6.16 3.16
CA TYR A 26 -2.36 5.47 2.09
C TYR A 26 -1.70 4.12 1.79
N ASP A 27 -0.38 4.10 1.64
CA ASP A 27 0.39 2.89 1.36
C ASP A 27 0.27 1.86 2.51
N ALA A 28 0.35 2.31 3.76
CA ALA A 28 0.21 1.43 4.93
C ALA A 28 -1.21 0.84 5.05
N LEU A 29 -2.25 1.64 4.81
CA LEU A 29 -3.63 1.15 4.80
C LEU A 29 -3.88 0.20 3.64
N TRP A 30 -3.30 0.47 2.47
CA TRP A 30 -3.37 -0.41 1.32
C TRP A 30 -2.71 -1.75 1.62
N ALA A 31 -1.50 -1.74 2.18
CA ALA A 31 -0.80 -2.94 2.61
C ALA A 31 -1.61 -3.76 3.61
N ASP A 32 -2.24 -3.15 4.64
CA ASP A 32 -3.09 -3.89 5.60
C ASP A 32 -4.31 -4.55 4.93
N ARG A 33 -4.88 -3.93 3.88
CA ARG A 33 -6.05 -4.46 3.16
C ARG A 33 -5.71 -5.64 2.27
N ILE A 34 -4.57 -5.61 1.60
CA ILE A 34 -4.17 -6.65 0.64
C ILE A 34 -3.36 -7.78 1.29
N THR A 35 -2.75 -7.55 2.45
CA THR A 35 -1.96 -8.57 3.15
C THR A 35 -2.87 -9.62 3.79
N PRO A 36 -2.67 -10.92 3.50
CA PRO A 36 -3.39 -11.98 4.18
C PRO A 36 -3.15 -11.95 5.69
N LYS A 37 -4.23 -11.90 6.47
CA LYS A 37 -4.11 -11.97 7.93
C LYS A 37 -4.06 -13.42 8.36
N ARG A 38 -3.07 -13.76 9.19
CA ARG A 38 -2.87 -15.14 9.71
C ARG A 38 -4.14 -15.73 10.34
N SER A 39 -4.97 -14.91 10.99
CA SER A 39 -6.23 -15.34 11.59
C SER A 39 -7.35 -15.59 10.59
N LEU A 40 -7.29 -14.98 9.40
CA LEU A 40 -8.31 -15.08 8.34
C LEU A 40 -7.88 -16.04 7.23
N GLY A 41 -6.58 -16.29 7.05
CA GLY A 41 -6.02 -17.07 5.94
C GLY A 41 -6.05 -16.37 4.58
N MET A 42 -6.70 -15.20 4.52
CA MET A 42 -6.94 -14.40 3.31
C MET A 42 -6.85 -12.92 3.63
N SER A 43 -6.77 -12.07 2.61
CA SER A 43 -6.68 -10.63 2.78
C SER A 43 -8.03 -10.06 3.25
N PRO A 44 -8.04 -9.02 4.11
CA PRO A 44 -9.29 -8.33 4.44
C PRO A 44 -10.08 -7.85 3.21
N PHE A 45 -9.39 -7.50 2.13
CA PHE A 45 -10.02 -7.11 0.87
C PHE A 45 -10.80 -8.27 0.23
N GLN A 46 -10.19 -9.46 0.13
CA GLN A 46 -10.86 -10.67 -0.36
C GLN A 46 -12.09 -11.04 0.47
N VAL A 47 -12.01 -10.89 1.79
CA VAL A 47 -13.16 -11.18 2.67
C VAL A 47 -14.33 -10.22 2.41
N LEU A 48 -14.05 -8.95 2.09
CA LEU A 48 -15.09 -7.94 1.90
C LEU A 48 -15.70 -7.97 0.50
N TYR A 49 -14.89 -8.21 -0.53
CA TYR A 49 -15.31 -8.09 -1.93
C TYR A 49 -15.38 -9.43 -2.68
N GLY A 50 -14.86 -10.52 -2.09
CA GLY A 50 -14.84 -11.85 -2.70
C GLY A 50 -13.84 -12.02 -3.85
N ILE A 51 -12.98 -11.02 -4.09
CA ILE A 51 -11.99 -11.01 -5.18
C ILE A 51 -10.61 -10.60 -4.65
N ASP A 52 -9.57 -11.00 -5.37
CA ASP A 52 -8.21 -10.55 -5.09
C ASP A 52 -8.04 -9.06 -5.35
N ALA A 53 -7.16 -8.43 -4.57
CA ALA A 53 -6.83 -7.03 -4.76
C ALA A 53 -5.82 -6.90 -5.92
N GLU A 54 -6.27 -6.33 -7.03
CA GLU A 54 -5.37 -5.87 -8.09
C GLU A 54 -4.69 -4.55 -7.68
N LEU A 55 -3.47 -4.32 -8.16
CA LEU A 55 -2.69 -3.13 -7.83
C LEU A 55 -3.53 -1.88 -8.20
N PRO A 56 -3.65 -0.87 -7.33
CA PRO A 56 -4.45 0.29 -7.66
C PRO A 56 -3.75 1.05 -8.78
N ILE A 57 -4.53 1.61 -9.73
CA ILE A 57 -4.06 2.42 -10.86
C ILE A 57 -3.05 3.52 -10.45
N SER A 58 -3.16 4.00 -9.20
CA SER A 58 -2.25 4.98 -8.59
C SER A 58 -0.82 4.46 -8.38
N ALA A 59 -0.64 3.15 -8.19
CA ALA A 59 0.64 2.46 -8.08
C ALA A 59 1.12 1.89 -9.43
N GLU A 60 0.20 1.62 -10.36
CA GLU A 60 0.52 1.20 -11.73
C GLU A 60 1.20 2.32 -12.52
N LEU A 61 0.74 3.56 -12.38
CA LEU A 61 1.31 4.69 -13.12
C LEU A 61 2.80 4.95 -12.78
N PRO A 62 3.22 4.96 -11.49
CA PRO A 62 4.63 4.98 -11.12
C PRO A 62 5.42 3.77 -11.63
N ALA A 63 4.87 2.56 -11.54
CA ALA A 63 5.54 1.34 -12.01
C ALA A 63 5.74 1.34 -13.53
N LEU A 64 4.76 1.79 -14.29
CA LEU A 64 4.83 1.94 -15.74
C LEU A 64 5.87 2.98 -16.15
N ARG A 65 5.94 4.11 -15.43
CA ARG A 65 6.97 5.13 -15.66
C ARG A 65 8.37 4.61 -15.37
N LEU A 66 8.53 3.81 -14.31
CA LEU A 66 9.80 3.18 -13.98
C LEU A 66 10.20 2.16 -15.04
N ALA A 67 9.28 1.29 -15.45
CA ALA A 67 9.51 0.30 -16.51
C ALA A 67 9.96 0.97 -17.82
N ARG A 68 9.29 2.05 -18.22
CA ARG A 68 9.66 2.83 -19.41
C ARG A 68 11.01 3.51 -19.27
N ALA A 69 11.35 4.05 -18.09
CA ALA A 69 12.66 4.65 -17.86
C ALA A 69 13.80 3.61 -17.94
N ILE A 70 13.55 2.38 -17.48
CA ILE A 70 14.49 1.26 -17.62
C ILE A 70 14.65 0.86 -19.10
N GLU A 71 13.55 0.82 -19.86
CA GLU A 71 13.60 0.55 -21.31
C GLU A 71 14.41 1.62 -22.05
N ASP A 72 14.19 2.90 -21.75
CA ASP A 72 14.92 4.02 -22.36
C ASP A 72 16.43 3.98 -22.04
N GLU A 73 16.85 3.48 -20.87
CA GLU A 73 18.26 3.27 -20.51
C GLU A 73 18.90 2.04 -21.20
N THR A 74 18.10 1.03 -21.57
CA THR A 74 18.62 -0.18 -22.25
C THR A 74 18.86 -0.02 -23.75
N PHE A 75 18.35 1.05 -24.38
CA PHE A 75 18.53 1.35 -25.80
C PHE A 75 19.38 2.61 -26.07
N GLN A 76 20.16 3.03 -25.08
CA GLN A 76 21.17 4.10 -25.19
C GLN A 76 22.58 3.51 -25.18
#